data_AF-A0A7S4IU13-F1
#
_entry.id   AF-A0A7S4IU13-F1
#
_cell.length_a   1.000
_cell.length_b   1.000
_cell.length_c   1.000
_cell.angle_alpha   90.00
_cell.angle_beta   90.00
_cell.angle_gamma   90.00
#
_symmetry.space_group_name_H-M   'P 1'
#
loop_
_entity.id
_entity.type
_entity.pdbx_description
1 polymer ?
#
loop_
_entity_poly.entity_id
_entity_poly.type
_entity_poly.pdbx_seq_one_letter_code
_entity_poly.pdbx_strand_id
1 'polypeptide(L)'
;MPRRNVHGTSDAAVHAADRYLAKESEYRSGIRQIQASAALLAERLALKGDIESALLQHKKDSDEFETHCQEAESFLNEQRRRLKTLSEGNVMKMREIDRIVKAVGDVRDEVQQKDFEEQQRSRESAQDSSGQDEIIEDIDTSLPDYETSIMLKIEQIQEQEEDIDVQDEDFAIEIRNRLGEKESKKRKKRGSAAADDEEELEIVRNHGAQEQESMFKCPITGRLFENPVKNSVCGHVYSAQGLKHLLKSKNHQCPVAGCTNNKLTKDQVEDDPETVMKVRRYQRRLEQEKAQLSQFEEEELGEADEEGAVTGRMTVIE
;
A
#
# COMPACT_ATOMS: atom_id res chain seq x y z
N MET A 1 55.54 33.28 17.30
CA MET A 1 54.62 32.25 17.82
C MET A 1 54.04 31.53 16.61
N PRO A 2 54.20 30.21 16.43
CA PRO A 2 53.61 29.52 15.29
C PRO A 2 52.09 29.47 15.48
N ARG A 3 51.35 30.01 14.51
CA ARG A 3 49.88 29.93 14.45
C ARG A 3 49.49 28.45 14.43
N ARG A 4 48.77 27.97 15.44
CA ARG A 4 48.15 26.63 15.42
C ARG A 4 46.98 26.70 14.44
N ASN A 5 47.11 26.00 13.31
CA ASN A 5 46.00 25.77 12.39
C ASN A 5 44.86 25.07 13.15
N VAL A 6 43.67 25.66 13.09
CA VAL A 6 42.43 25.15 13.72
C VAL A 6 41.79 24.01 12.89
N HIS A 7 42.49 23.48 11.88
CA HIS A 7 42.04 22.42 10.96
C HIS A 7 41.73 21.05 11.61
N GLY A 8 41.82 20.91 12.93
CA GLY A 8 41.61 19.62 13.60
C GLY A 8 40.15 19.21 13.81
N THR A 9 39.20 20.15 13.73
CA THR A 9 37.81 19.90 14.13
C THR A 9 36.94 19.39 12.99
N SER A 10 37.12 19.89 11.77
CA SER A 10 36.35 19.45 10.58
C SER A 10 36.82 18.10 10.06
N ASP A 11 38.13 17.85 10.02
CA ASP A 11 38.73 16.56 9.66
C ASP A 11 38.24 15.41 10.57
N ALA A 12 38.11 15.71 11.87
CA ALA A 12 37.55 14.75 12.84
C ALA A 12 36.07 14.45 12.58
N ALA A 13 35.27 15.45 12.18
CA ALA A 13 33.85 15.29 11.86
C ALA A 13 33.65 14.47 10.58
N VAL A 14 34.43 14.75 9.54
CA VAL A 14 34.44 13.98 8.28
C VAL A 14 34.81 12.52 8.54
N HIS A 15 35.87 12.27 9.31
CA HIS A 15 36.25 10.91 9.69
C HIS A 15 35.23 10.19 10.58
N ALA A 16 34.44 10.92 11.37
CA ALA A 16 33.33 10.33 12.11
C ALA A 16 32.19 9.93 11.17
N ALA A 17 31.83 10.80 10.21
CA ALA A 17 30.82 10.52 9.20
C ALA A 17 31.23 9.33 8.31
N ASP A 18 32.47 9.27 7.83
CA ASP A 18 32.94 8.16 6.99
C ASP A 18 32.89 6.82 7.74
N ARG A 19 33.23 6.80 9.04
CA ARG A 19 33.09 5.60 9.87
C ARG A 19 31.64 5.18 10.06
N TYR A 20 30.72 6.14 10.15
CA TYR A 20 29.28 5.87 10.22
C TYR A 20 28.79 5.28 8.89
N LEU A 21 29.11 5.93 7.77
CA LEU A 21 28.72 5.49 6.42
C LEU A 21 29.30 4.11 6.06
N ALA A 22 30.53 3.80 6.50
CA ALA A 22 31.12 2.48 6.31
C ALA A 22 30.31 1.35 6.97
N LYS A 23 29.51 1.66 8.00
CA LYS A 23 28.64 0.70 8.70
C LYS A 23 27.22 0.66 8.17
N GLU A 24 26.91 1.34 7.07
CA GLU A 24 25.57 1.34 6.46
C GLU A 24 24.99 -0.07 6.29
N SER A 25 25.81 -1.00 5.78
CA SER A 25 25.40 -2.38 5.57
C SER A 25 25.03 -3.10 6.87
N GLU A 26 25.69 -2.78 7.98
CA GLU A 26 25.41 -3.34 9.31
C GLU A 26 24.05 -2.86 9.81
N TYR A 27 23.74 -1.57 9.65
CA TYR A 27 22.44 -1.00 10.03
C TYR A 27 21.28 -1.66 9.28
N ARG A 28 21.46 -1.91 7.97
CA ARG A 28 20.45 -2.59 7.14
C ARG A 28 20.35 -4.09 7.43
N SER A 29 21.43 -4.72 7.89
CA SER A 29 21.51 -6.19 8.03
C SER A 29 20.47 -6.77 8.98
N GLY A 30 20.21 -6.12 10.12
CA GLY A 30 19.24 -6.59 11.11
C GLY A 30 17.82 -6.64 10.56
N ILE A 31 17.42 -5.61 9.82
CA ILE A 31 16.08 -5.56 9.19
C ILE A 31 15.98 -6.62 8.10
N ARG A 32 17.01 -6.79 7.26
CA ARG A 32 17.02 -7.84 6.23
C ARG A 32 16.89 -9.24 6.82
N GLN A 33 17.50 -9.51 7.98
CA GLN A 33 17.35 -10.80 8.67
C GLN A 33 15.93 -11.03 9.19
N ILE A 34 15.32 -10.02 9.80
CA ILE A 34 13.92 -10.07 10.26
C ILE A 34 13.00 -10.28 9.07
N GLN A 35 13.22 -9.54 7.97
CA GLN A 35 12.44 -9.66 6.75
C GLN A 35 12.56 -11.04 6.14
N ALA A 36 13.76 -11.61 6.04
CA ALA A 36 13.96 -12.97 5.54
C ALA A 36 13.24 -14.01 6.40
N SER A 37 13.25 -13.84 7.72
CA SER A 37 12.52 -14.70 8.65
C SER A 37 11.00 -14.58 8.46
N ALA A 38 10.50 -13.36 8.30
CA ALA A 38 9.09 -13.11 7.99
C ALA A 38 8.68 -13.75 6.65
N ALA A 39 9.55 -13.69 5.65
CA ALA A 39 9.30 -14.24 4.33
C ALA A 39 9.20 -15.77 4.34
N LEU A 40 10.03 -16.45 5.14
CA LEU A 40 9.92 -17.91 5.36
C LEU A 40 8.61 -18.29 6.08
N LEU A 41 8.17 -17.48 7.06
CA LEU A 41 6.88 -17.68 7.72
C LEU A 41 5.70 -17.45 6.77
N ALA A 42 5.81 -16.47 5.87
CA ALA A 42 4.80 -16.20 4.85
C ALA A 42 4.55 -17.42 3.97
N GLU A 43 5.60 -18.12 3.54
CA GLU A 43 5.47 -19.35 2.73
C GLU A 43 4.70 -20.46 3.47
N ARG A 44 4.89 -20.58 4.78
CA ARG A 44 4.19 -21.59 5.59
C ARG A 44 2.72 -21.25 5.82
N LEU A 45 2.42 -19.95 5.89
CA LEU A 45 1.08 -19.39 6.06
C LEU A 45 0.35 -19.10 4.74
N ALA A 46 1.01 -19.34 3.61
CA ALA A 46 0.48 -19.11 2.28
C ALA A 46 -0.82 -19.89 2.04
N LEU A 47 -1.60 -19.46 1.06
CA LEU A 47 -2.80 -20.19 0.64
C LEU A 47 -2.46 -21.63 0.24
N LYS A 48 -3.09 -22.61 0.90
CA LYS A 48 -2.81 -24.05 0.80
C LYS A 48 -1.40 -24.44 1.30
N GLY A 49 -0.79 -23.62 2.14
CA GLY A 49 0.48 -23.93 2.80
C GLY A 49 0.35 -25.07 3.81
N ASP A 50 1.49 -25.51 4.35
CA ASP A 50 1.56 -26.62 5.30
C ASP A 50 0.66 -26.40 6.52
N ILE A 51 0.68 -25.17 7.07
CA ILE A 51 -0.05 -24.82 8.29
C ILE A 51 -1.56 -24.77 8.02
N GLU A 52 -1.97 -24.12 6.94
CA GLU A 52 -3.39 -24.06 6.56
C GLU A 52 -3.94 -25.45 6.25
N SER A 53 -3.18 -26.27 5.52
CA SER A 53 -3.55 -27.64 5.22
C SER A 53 -3.69 -28.49 6.49
N ALA A 54 -2.78 -28.32 7.47
CA ALA A 54 -2.84 -29.05 8.72
C ALA A 54 -4.03 -28.63 9.60
N LEU A 55 -4.33 -27.32 9.67
CA LEU A 55 -5.42 -26.80 10.50
C LEU A 55 -6.81 -27.10 9.92
N LEU A 56 -6.95 -27.09 8.58
CA LEU A 56 -8.24 -27.33 7.90
C LEU A 56 -8.50 -28.80 7.53
N GLN A 57 -7.57 -29.72 7.84
CA GLN A 57 -7.72 -31.16 7.55
C GLN A 57 -8.63 -31.94 8.51
N HIS A 58 -9.14 -31.31 9.57
CA HIS A 58 -10.06 -32.00 10.49
C HIS A 58 -11.34 -32.46 9.76
N LYS A 59 -11.97 -33.55 10.24
CA LYS A 59 -12.95 -34.30 9.44
C LYS A 59 -14.33 -33.61 9.38
N LYS A 60 -14.92 -33.63 8.17
CA LYS A 60 -16.27 -33.14 7.80
C LYS A 60 -17.47 -33.80 8.52
N ASP A 61 -17.25 -34.64 9.52
CA ASP A 61 -18.29 -35.56 10.04
C ASP A 61 -18.95 -35.09 11.36
N SER A 62 -18.77 -33.83 11.79
CA SER A 62 -19.35 -33.29 13.03
C SER A 62 -19.81 -31.84 12.87
N ASP A 63 -20.91 -31.43 13.52
CA ASP A 63 -21.34 -30.02 13.59
C ASP A 63 -20.29 -29.11 14.30
N GLU A 64 -19.39 -29.69 15.11
CA GLU A 64 -18.23 -29.00 15.70
C GLU A 64 -17.11 -28.69 14.69
N PHE A 65 -17.22 -29.21 13.46
CA PHE A 65 -16.25 -28.99 12.39
C PHE A 65 -16.30 -27.58 11.83
N GLU A 66 -17.51 -27.01 11.69
CA GLU A 66 -17.70 -25.69 11.08
C GLU A 66 -17.15 -24.58 11.99
N THR A 67 -17.37 -24.68 13.30
CA THR A 67 -16.81 -23.75 14.29
C THR A 67 -15.28 -23.82 14.34
N HIS A 68 -14.70 -25.03 14.32
CA HIS A 68 -13.24 -25.19 14.31
C HIS A 68 -12.60 -24.64 13.02
N CYS A 69 -13.25 -24.80 11.86
CA CYS A 69 -12.76 -24.21 10.61
C CYS A 69 -12.78 -22.68 10.67
N GLN A 70 -13.86 -22.08 11.18
CA GLN A 70 -13.95 -20.62 11.36
C GLN A 70 -12.86 -20.09 12.31
N GLU A 71 -12.59 -20.79 13.41
CA GLU A 71 -11.52 -20.43 14.35
C GLU A 71 -10.13 -20.54 13.71
N ALA A 72 -9.88 -21.62 12.96
CA ALA A 72 -8.63 -21.82 12.23
C ALA A 72 -8.42 -20.75 11.16
N GLU A 73 -9.44 -20.40 10.38
CA GLU A 73 -9.39 -19.34 9.38
C GLU A 73 -9.15 -17.96 10.01
N SER A 74 -9.85 -17.66 11.12
CA SER A 74 -9.66 -16.44 11.89
C SER A 74 -8.21 -16.32 12.39
N PHE A 75 -7.67 -17.41 12.95
CA PHE A 75 -6.28 -17.47 13.39
C PHE A 75 -5.29 -17.23 12.24
N LEU A 76 -5.47 -17.92 11.10
CA LEU A 76 -4.61 -17.77 9.93
C LEU A 76 -4.64 -16.34 9.39
N ASN A 77 -5.83 -15.75 9.28
CA ASN A 77 -5.98 -14.36 8.83
C ASN A 77 -5.29 -13.37 9.77
N GLU A 78 -5.40 -13.58 11.08
CA GLU A 78 -4.69 -12.76 12.07
C GLU A 78 -3.16 -12.92 11.96
N GLN A 79 -2.64 -14.14 11.76
CA GLN A 79 -1.20 -14.33 11.57
C GLN A 79 -0.70 -13.68 10.27
N ARG A 80 -1.47 -13.80 9.17
CA ARG A 80 -1.17 -13.12 7.90
C ARG A 80 -1.14 -11.61 8.07
N ARG A 81 -2.13 -11.04 8.77
CA ARG A 81 -2.20 -9.60 9.06
C ARG A 81 -0.98 -9.13 9.86
N ARG A 82 -0.62 -9.82 10.95
CA ARG A 82 0.55 -9.48 11.75
C ARG A 82 1.84 -9.48 10.95
N LEU A 83 1.98 -10.43 10.03
CA LEU A 83 3.15 -10.55 9.18
C LEU A 83 3.27 -9.36 8.20
N LYS A 84 2.14 -8.90 7.64
CA LYS A 84 2.11 -7.69 6.80
C LYS A 84 2.51 -6.45 7.60
N THR A 85 1.90 -6.24 8.77
CA THR A 85 2.26 -5.11 9.65
C THR A 85 3.73 -5.14 10.06
N LEU A 86 4.31 -6.31 10.30
CA LEU A 86 5.74 -6.45 10.57
C LEU A 86 6.57 -5.99 9.35
N SER A 87 6.19 -6.42 8.15
CA SER A 87 6.87 -6.05 6.90
C SER A 87 6.78 -4.55 6.61
N GLU A 88 5.61 -3.95 6.81
CA GLU A 88 5.40 -2.50 6.71
C GLU A 88 6.28 -1.74 7.71
N GLY A 89 6.36 -2.22 8.94
CA GLY A 89 7.27 -1.66 9.95
C GLY A 89 8.75 -1.78 9.56
N ASN A 90 9.14 -2.86 8.88
CA ASN A 90 10.49 -3.03 8.36
C ASN A 90 10.79 -2.05 7.21
N VAL A 91 9.83 -1.80 6.31
CA VAL A 91 9.94 -0.77 5.27
C VAL A 91 10.19 0.60 5.88
N MET A 92 9.40 0.98 6.89
CA MET A 92 9.56 2.29 7.55
C MET A 92 10.94 2.45 8.20
N LYS A 93 11.43 1.42 8.88
CA LYS A 93 12.77 1.43 9.47
C LYS A 93 13.88 1.49 8.41
N MET A 94 13.69 0.84 7.27
CA MET A 94 14.62 0.96 6.14
C MET A 94 14.65 2.40 5.61
N ARG A 95 13.49 3.03 5.41
CA ARG A 95 13.41 4.44 5.00
C ARG A 95 14.12 5.35 5.99
N GLU A 96 13.92 5.14 7.29
CA GLU A 96 14.58 5.93 8.34
C GLU A 96 16.11 5.81 8.27
N ILE A 97 16.64 4.59 8.14
CA ILE A 97 18.08 4.38 7.97
C ILE A 97 18.59 5.11 6.73
N ASP A 98 17.87 5.01 5.61
CA ASP A 98 18.28 5.58 4.33
C ASP A 98 18.32 7.11 4.40
N ARG A 99 17.34 7.73 5.06
CA ARG A 99 17.32 9.17 5.34
C ARG A 99 18.52 9.61 6.17
N ILE A 100 18.81 8.89 7.26
CA ILE A 100 19.91 9.26 8.15
C ILE A 100 21.25 9.10 7.43
N VAL A 101 21.45 7.99 6.71
CA VAL A 101 22.67 7.73 5.93
C VAL A 101 22.87 8.83 4.89
N LYS A 102 21.82 9.19 4.15
CA LYS A 102 21.87 10.27 3.17
C LYS A 102 22.16 11.62 3.82
N ALA A 103 21.47 11.96 4.91
CA ALA A 103 21.69 13.21 5.65
C ALA A 103 23.12 13.34 6.17
N VAL A 104 23.68 12.27 6.74
CA VAL A 104 25.07 12.24 7.21
C VAL A 104 26.05 12.39 6.04
N GLY A 105 25.76 11.78 4.89
CA GLY A 105 26.52 11.97 3.66
C GLY A 105 26.51 13.42 3.17
N ASP A 106 25.33 14.03 3.11
CA ASP A 106 25.17 15.43 2.67
C ASP A 106 25.90 16.40 3.61
N VAL A 107 25.77 16.23 4.93
CA VAL A 107 26.49 17.08 5.90
C VAL A 107 28.01 16.88 5.80
N ARG A 108 28.49 15.65 5.61
CA ARG A 108 29.92 15.40 5.39
C ARG A 108 30.43 16.16 4.17
N ASP A 109 29.70 16.09 3.06
CA ASP A 109 30.10 16.73 1.80
C ASP A 109 30.11 18.27 1.95
N GLU A 110 29.15 18.84 2.67
CA GLU A 110 29.12 20.27 3.01
C GLU A 110 30.31 20.71 3.87
N VAL A 111 30.73 19.90 4.85
CA VAL A 111 31.91 20.18 5.68
C VAL A 111 33.18 20.17 4.84
N GLN A 112 33.36 19.13 4.02
CA GLN A 112 34.51 19.03 3.12
C GLN A 112 34.58 20.20 2.13
N GLN A 113 33.43 20.63 1.60
CA GLN A 113 33.37 21.76 0.68
C GLN A 113 33.75 23.07 1.37
N LYS A 114 33.23 23.32 2.59
CA LYS A 114 33.58 24.52 3.38
C LYS A 114 35.07 24.55 3.70
N ASP A 115 35.65 23.42 4.10
CA ASP A 115 37.09 23.31 4.36
C ASP A 115 37.91 23.65 3.10
N PHE A 116 37.48 23.16 1.94
CA PHE A 116 38.16 23.45 0.66
C PHE A 116 38.06 24.93 0.28
N GLU A 117 36.88 25.54 0.41
CA GLU A 117 36.66 26.96 0.14
C GLU A 117 37.47 27.87 1.08
N GLU A 118 37.55 27.53 2.37
CA GLU A 118 38.34 28.26 3.35
C GLU A 118 39.85 28.17 3.07
N GLN A 119 40.32 26.99 2.66
CA GLN A 119 41.71 26.82 2.21
C GLN A 119 42.02 27.61 0.94
N GLN A 120 41.08 27.71 0.00
CA GLN A 120 41.24 28.54 -1.20
C GLN A 120 41.31 30.03 -0.84
N ARG A 121 40.36 30.53 -0.05
CA ARG A 121 40.36 31.93 0.43
C ARG A 121 41.65 32.28 1.17
N SER A 122 42.14 31.37 2.02
CA SER A 122 43.40 31.57 2.75
C SER A 122 44.61 31.66 1.83
N ARG A 123 44.62 30.92 0.71
CA ARG A 123 45.69 30.97 -0.29
C ARG A 123 45.65 32.25 -1.14
N GLU A 124 44.45 32.71 -1.49
CA GLU A 124 44.23 33.95 -2.25
C GLU A 124 44.61 35.19 -1.42
N SER A 125 44.18 35.27 -0.15
CA SER A 125 44.55 36.38 0.75
C SER A 125 46.05 36.44 1.10
N ALA A 126 46.74 35.30 1.05
CA ALA A 126 48.19 35.25 1.23
C ALA A 126 48.99 35.76 0.01
N GLN A 127 48.35 35.91 -1.15
CA GLN A 127 48.96 36.50 -2.34
C GLN A 127 48.80 38.03 -2.43
N ASP A 128 47.85 38.63 -1.70
CA ASP A 128 47.50 40.07 -1.81
C ASP A 128 47.91 40.97 -0.62
N SER A 129 48.48 40.44 0.46
CA SER A 129 48.80 41.25 1.66
C SER A 129 50.30 41.60 1.80
N SER A 130 50.72 42.64 1.08
CA SER A 130 51.76 43.56 1.57
C SER A 130 51.17 44.44 2.69
N GLY A 131 51.29 43.97 3.92
CA GLY A 131 51.25 44.77 5.14
C GLY A 131 49.95 45.53 5.44
N GLN A 132 49.08 44.92 6.25
CA GLN A 132 48.32 45.64 7.27
C GLN A 132 47.97 44.67 8.42
N ASP A 133 48.25 45.12 9.65
CA ASP A 133 47.87 44.45 10.89
C ASP A 133 46.34 44.49 11.01
N GLU A 134 45.68 43.40 10.67
CA GLU A 134 44.24 43.26 10.89
C GLU A 134 43.94 42.81 12.33
N ILE A 135 43.05 43.58 12.95
CA ILE A 135 42.41 43.34 14.22
C ILE A 135 41.74 41.96 14.14
N ILE A 136 42.14 41.05 15.03
CA ILE A 136 41.49 39.74 15.19
C ILE A 136 40.12 40.05 15.80
N GLU A 137 39.09 40.19 14.96
CA GLU A 137 37.71 40.06 15.42
C GLU A 137 37.57 38.66 16.03
N ASP A 138 37.03 38.61 17.24
CA ASP A 138 36.76 37.38 17.99
C ASP A 138 35.88 36.45 17.13
N ILE A 139 36.53 35.56 16.37
CA ILE A 139 35.87 34.49 15.62
C ILE A 139 35.13 33.67 16.67
N ASP A 140 33.81 33.66 16.58
CA ASP A 140 32.93 32.88 17.43
C ASP A 140 33.36 31.41 17.39
N THR A 141 34.15 31.01 18.40
CA THR A 141 34.64 29.65 18.65
C THR A 141 33.52 28.69 19.08
N SER A 142 32.29 28.92 18.63
CA SER A 142 31.19 27.99 18.76
C SER A 142 31.50 26.76 17.90
N LEU A 143 31.58 25.58 18.53
CA LEU A 143 31.70 24.32 17.81
C LEU A 143 30.52 24.19 16.83
N PRO A 144 30.75 23.79 15.56
CA PRO A 144 29.66 23.60 14.62
C PRO A 144 28.65 22.58 15.16
N ASP A 145 27.37 22.94 15.16
CA ASP A 145 26.28 22.07 15.59
C ASP A 145 25.87 21.11 14.46
N TYR A 146 26.60 20.01 14.38
CA TYR A 146 26.34 18.96 13.40
C TYR A 146 25.04 18.20 13.68
N GLU A 147 24.57 18.15 14.94
CA GLU A 147 23.32 17.47 15.29
C GLU A 147 22.13 18.18 14.65
N THR A 148 22.03 19.50 14.84
CA THR A 148 20.99 20.32 14.19
C THR A 148 21.11 20.27 12.67
N SER A 149 22.34 20.30 12.13
CA SER A 149 22.57 20.21 10.69
C SER A 149 22.05 18.90 10.08
N ILE A 150 22.32 17.77 10.75
CA ILE A 150 21.81 16.46 10.33
C ILE A 150 20.29 16.39 10.43
N MET A 151 19.70 16.88 11.53
CA MET A 151 18.24 16.88 11.70
C MET A 151 17.53 17.69 10.60
N LEU A 152 18.05 18.88 10.27
CA LEU A 152 17.52 19.69 9.18
C LEU A 152 17.63 18.98 7.82
N LYS A 153 18.73 18.26 7.57
CA LYS A 153 18.87 17.44 6.35
C LYS A 153 17.88 16.29 6.29
N ILE A 154 17.63 15.62 7.42
CA ILE A 154 16.61 14.57 7.50
C ILE A 154 15.24 15.13 7.12
N GLU A 155 14.85 16.29 7.66
CA GLU A 155 13.57 16.94 7.34
C GLU A 155 13.48 17.33 5.85
N GLN A 156 14.55 17.92 5.29
CA GLN A 156 14.61 18.24 3.85
C GLN A 156 14.47 17.01 2.96
N ILE A 157 15.09 15.89 3.32
CA ILE A 157 14.98 14.64 2.57
C ILE A 157 13.55 14.10 2.67
N GLN A 158 12.90 14.21 3.83
CA GLN A 158 11.51 13.79 4.02
C GLN A 158 10.53 14.57 3.14
N GLU A 159 10.72 15.89 3.01
CA GLU A 159 9.88 16.73 2.16
C GLU A 159 10.08 16.47 0.65
N GLN A 160 11.27 16.02 0.26
CA GLN A 160 11.62 15.73 -1.14
C GLN A 160 11.27 14.31 -1.58
N GLU A 161 11.11 13.38 -0.64
CA GLU A 161 10.73 12.00 -0.95
C GLU A 161 9.34 11.93 -1.57
N GLU A 162 9.20 11.16 -2.63
CA GLU A 162 7.87 10.85 -3.16
C GLU A 162 7.09 10.01 -2.14
N ASP A 163 5.84 10.38 -1.91
CA ASP A 163 4.94 9.63 -1.05
C ASP A 163 4.52 8.32 -1.73
N ILE A 164 5.38 7.31 -1.58
CA ILE A 164 5.13 5.94 -1.98
C ILE A 164 4.45 5.26 -0.79
N ASP A 165 3.31 4.63 -1.02
CA ASP A 165 2.63 3.83 -0.01
C ASP A 165 3.56 2.70 0.44
N VAL A 166 3.64 2.47 1.75
CA VAL A 166 4.42 1.40 2.38
C VAL A 166 4.03 0.03 1.79
N GLN A 167 2.77 -0.10 1.39
CA GLN A 167 2.22 -1.31 0.78
C GLN A 167 2.77 -1.64 -0.61
N ASP A 168 3.38 -0.66 -1.28
CA ASP A 168 3.91 -0.76 -2.65
C ASP A 168 5.44 -0.85 -2.68
N GLU A 169 6.07 -1.02 -1.52
CA GLU A 169 7.51 -1.20 -1.37
C GLU A 169 7.93 -2.67 -1.39
N ASP A 170 9.17 -2.93 -1.78
CA ASP A 170 9.69 -4.27 -2.09
C ASP A 170 9.43 -5.30 -0.97
N PHE A 171 9.66 -4.93 0.29
CA PHE A 171 9.45 -5.83 1.42
C PHE A 171 7.97 -6.16 1.64
N ALA A 172 7.08 -5.18 1.56
CA ALA A 172 5.65 -5.40 1.71
C ALA A 172 5.08 -6.24 0.55
N ILE A 173 5.52 -5.93 -0.68
CA ILE A 173 5.20 -6.70 -1.88
C ILE A 173 5.67 -8.15 -1.74
N GLU A 174 6.89 -8.38 -1.27
CA GLU A 174 7.46 -9.71 -1.10
C GLU A 174 6.58 -10.58 -0.18
N ILE A 175 6.19 -10.07 0.99
CA ILE A 175 5.36 -10.82 1.93
C ILE A 175 3.97 -11.09 1.33
N ARG A 176 3.35 -10.10 0.68
CA ARG A 176 2.05 -10.28 0.02
C ARG A 176 2.10 -11.38 -1.04
N ASN A 177 3.14 -11.35 -1.88
CA ASN A 177 3.36 -12.35 -2.91
C ASN A 177 3.57 -13.76 -2.32
N ARG A 178 4.38 -13.89 -1.26
CA ARG A 178 4.60 -15.19 -0.60
C ARG A 178 3.36 -15.72 0.12
N LEU A 179 2.47 -14.85 0.59
CA LEU A 179 1.17 -15.25 1.13
C LEU A 179 0.20 -15.76 0.04
N GLY A 180 0.51 -15.56 -1.25
CA GLY A 180 -0.35 -15.94 -2.37
C GLY A 180 -1.44 -14.92 -2.67
N GLU A 181 -1.34 -13.71 -2.13
CA GLU A 181 -2.22 -12.60 -2.44
C GLU A 181 -1.75 -11.97 -3.74
N LYS A 182 -2.49 -12.18 -4.83
CA LYS A 182 -2.11 -11.64 -6.15
C LYS A 182 -2.06 -10.12 -6.10
N GLU A 183 -0.94 -9.54 -6.53
CA GLU A 183 -0.79 -8.10 -6.76
C GLU A 183 -1.99 -7.55 -7.54
N SER A 184 -2.70 -6.59 -6.94
CA SER A 184 -3.48 -5.62 -7.69
C SER A 184 -2.47 -4.79 -8.49
N LYS A 185 -2.26 -5.13 -9.76
CA LYS A 185 -1.42 -4.34 -10.69
C LYS A 185 -2.03 -2.94 -10.91
N LYS A 186 -1.96 -2.04 -9.92
CA LYS A 186 -2.09 -0.59 -10.11
C LYS A 186 -0.70 -0.04 -10.42
N ARG A 187 -0.19 -0.32 -11.61
CA ARG A 187 0.86 0.55 -12.18
C ARG A 187 0.19 1.90 -12.46
N LYS A 188 0.18 2.81 -11.47
CA LYS A 188 -0.24 4.20 -11.66
C LYS A 188 0.75 4.84 -12.64
N LYS A 189 0.38 4.88 -13.92
CA LYS A 189 0.97 5.81 -14.89
C LYS A 189 0.46 7.20 -14.48
N ARG A 190 1.25 7.93 -13.68
CA ARG A 190 0.92 9.27 -13.19
C ARG A 190 0.83 10.21 -14.39
N GLY A 191 -0.34 10.80 -14.59
CA GLY A 191 -0.58 11.71 -15.70
C GLY A 191 -2.03 12.13 -15.91
N SER A 192 -2.81 12.35 -14.85
CA SER A 192 -3.97 13.25 -14.92
C SER A 192 -4.44 13.62 -13.52
N ALA A 193 -4.32 14.91 -13.21
CA ALA A 193 -4.93 15.52 -12.04
C ALA A 193 -6.46 15.48 -12.18
N ALA A 194 -7.12 14.77 -11.28
CA ALA A 194 -8.47 15.08 -10.82
C ALA A 194 -8.66 14.38 -9.49
N ALA A 195 -8.87 15.19 -8.46
CA ALA A 195 -9.27 14.78 -7.12
C ALA A 195 -10.51 13.86 -7.18
N ASP A 196 -10.46 12.74 -6.46
CA ASP A 196 -11.52 12.35 -5.52
C ASP A 196 -10.99 11.22 -4.64
N ASP A 197 -11.32 11.26 -3.36
CA ASP A 197 -10.87 10.35 -2.32
C ASP A 197 -11.31 8.90 -2.62
N GLU A 198 -10.40 8.10 -3.20
CA GLU A 198 -10.53 6.65 -3.27
C GLU A 198 -9.85 6.02 -2.05
N GLU A 199 -10.44 6.20 -0.86
CA GLU A 199 -10.31 5.22 0.22
C GLU A 199 -10.92 3.90 -0.28
N GLU A 200 -10.04 3.08 -0.85
CA GLU A 200 -10.25 1.70 -1.26
C GLU A 200 -10.50 0.86 0.00
N LEU A 201 -11.76 0.86 0.47
CA LEU A 201 -12.28 -0.23 1.30
C LEU A 201 -12.17 -1.53 0.49
N GLU A 202 -11.03 -2.19 0.66
CA GLU A 202 -10.78 -3.55 0.22
C GLU A 202 -11.70 -4.49 1.01
N ILE A 203 -12.95 -4.62 0.54
CA ILE A 203 -13.81 -5.74 0.95
C ILE A 203 -13.21 -6.97 0.27
N VAL A 204 -12.25 -7.57 0.98
CA VAL A 204 -11.81 -8.96 0.96
C VAL A 204 -12.60 -9.82 -0.04
N ARG A 205 -11.97 -10.15 -1.17
CA ARG A 205 -12.48 -11.10 -2.18
C ARG A 205 -12.37 -12.56 -1.70
N ASN A 206 -12.79 -12.87 -0.47
CA ASN A 206 -12.76 -14.25 0.07
C ASN A 206 -14.07 -15.03 -0.09
N HIS A 207 -15.07 -14.44 -0.73
CA HIS A 207 -16.35 -15.11 -1.00
C HIS A 207 -16.50 -15.28 -2.51
N GLY A 208 -16.88 -16.49 -2.96
CA GLY A 208 -16.97 -16.83 -4.38
C GLY A 208 -17.79 -15.78 -5.15
N ALA A 209 -17.54 -15.59 -6.45
CA ALA A 209 -18.20 -14.55 -7.24
C ALA A 209 -19.75 -14.54 -7.08
N GLN A 210 -20.37 -15.70 -6.81
CA GLN A 210 -21.80 -15.83 -6.50
C GLN A 210 -22.23 -15.32 -5.11
N GLU A 211 -21.37 -15.36 -4.10
CA GLU A 211 -21.64 -14.88 -2.74
C GLU A 211 -21.55 -13.36 -2.63
N GLN A 212 -20.69 -12.72 -3.43
CA GLN A 212 -20.59 -11.25 -3.45
C GLN A 212 -21.83 -10.62 -4.12
N GLU A 213 -22.38 -11.28 -5.13
CA GLU A 213 -23.64 -10.88 -5.74
C GLU A 213 -24.82 -10.93 -4.77
N SER A 214 -24.85 -11.90 -3.86
CA SER A 214 -25.96 -12.04 -2.90
C SER A 214 -25.95 -10.92 -1.85
N MET A 215 -24.79 -10.36 -1.53
CA MET A 215 -24.64 -9.25 -0.57
C MET A 215 -25.29 -7.95 -1.03
N PHE A 216 -25.36 -7.70 -2.34
CA PHE A 216 -26.00 -6.52 -2.92
C PHE A 216 -27.43 -6.75 -3.42
N LYS A 217 -27.98 -7.97 -3.22
CA LYS A 217 -29.35 -8.32 -3.58
C LYS A 217 -30.30 -8.02 -2.42
N CYS A 218 -31.42 -7.41 -2.73
CA CYS A 218 -32.47 -7.16 -1.74
C CYS A 218 -33.16 -8.48 -1.35
N PRO A 219 -33.32 -8.77 -0.05
CA PRO A 219 -33.96 -10.00 0.41
C PRO A 219 -35.46 -10.09 0.08
N ILE A 220 -36.08 -8.99 -0.36
CA ILE A 220 -37.49 -8.94 -0.79
C ILE A 220 -37.62 -9.14 -2.32
N THR A 221 -36.79 -8.46 -3.11
CA THR A 221 -36.94 -8.45 -4.58
C THR A 221 -36.01 -9.43 -5.29
N GLY A 222 -34.97 -9.94 -4.62
CA GLY A 222 -33.93 -10.79 -5.21
C GLY A 222 -33.06 -10.07 -6.26
N ARG A 223 -33.25 -8.76 -6.45
CA ARG A 223 -32.53 -7.89 -7.39
C ARG A 223 -31.58 -6.97 -6.65
N LEU A 224 -30.66 -6.33 -7.37
CA LEU A 224 -29.80 -5.29 -6.80
C LEU A 224 -30.64 -4.22 -6.10
N PHE A 225 -30.10 -3.67 -5.01
CA PHE A 225 -30.81 -2.66 -4.23
C PHE A 225 -31.14 -1.41 -5.06
N GLU A 226 -32.43 -1.13 -5.24
CA GLU A 226 -32.93 0.14 -5.75
C GLU A 226 -33.45 0.99 -4.58
N ASN A 227 -32.80 2.13 -4.32
CA ASN A 227 -33.07 3.01 -3.19
C ASN A 227 -33.12 2.23 -1.85
N PRO A 228 -31.96 1.74 -1.36
CA PRO A 228 -31.88 0.98 -0.12
C PRO A 228 -32.34 1.80 1.08
N VAL A 229 -33.15 1.18 1.91
CA VAL A 229 -33.68 1.70 3.17
C VAL A 229 -33.39 0.70 4.28
N LYS A 230 -32.99 1.19 5.45
CA LYS A 230 -32.59 0.40 6.60
C LYS A 230 -33.64 0.49 7.69
N ASN A 231 -33.95 -0.64 8.31
CA ASN A 231 -34.78 -0.66 9.50
C ASN A 231 -33.95 -0.34 10.74
N SER A 232 -34.33 0.67 11.52
CA SER A 232 -33.63 1.08 12.74
C SER A 232 -33.72 0.05 13.88
N VAL A 233 -34.72 -0.85 13.86
CA VAL A 233 -34.94 -1.86 14.90
C VAL A 233 -34.10 -3.12 14.69
N CYS A 234 -33.98 -3.61 13.45
CA CYS A 234 -33.26 -4.87 13.16
C CYS A 234 -32.03 -4.69 12.28
N GLY A 235 -31.74 -3.47 11.80
CA GLY A 235 -30.53 -3.16 11.01
C GLY A 235 -30.52 -3.67 9.57
N HIS A 236 -31.51 -4.45 9.15
CA HIS A 236 -31.59 -5.01 7.80
C HIS A 236 -31.98 -3.96 6.76
N VAL A 237 -31.43 -4.13 5.55
CA VAL A 237 -31.59 -3.21 4.43
C VAL A 237 -32.49 -3.83 3.35
N TYR A 238 -33.37 -3.02 2.78
CA TYR A 238 -34.35 -3.41 1.77
C TYR A 238 -34.39 -2.39 0.64
N SER A 239 -34.85 -2.76 -0.55
CA SER A 239 -35.22 -1.76 -1.56
C SER A 239 -36.52 -1.09 -1.17
N ALA A 240 -36.59 0.25 -1.28
CA ALA A 240 -37.78 1.02 -0.93
C ALA A 240 -39.06 0.52 -1.62
N GLN A 241 -38.95 0.06 -2.87
CA GLN A 241 -40.08 -0.51 -3.60
C GLN A 241 -40.51 -1.88 -3.04
N GLY A 242 -39.54 -2.76 -2.75
CA GLY A 242 -39.79 -4.07 -2.15
C GLY A 242 -40.46 -3.94 -0.78
N LEU A 243 -39.99 -3.01 0.04
CA LEU A 243 -40.57 -2.72 1.34
C LEU A 243 -42.01 -2.20 1.24
N LYS A 244 -42.28 -1.26 0.32
CA LYS A 244 -43.65 -0.76 0.07
C LYS A 244 -44.60 -1.88 -0.36
N HIS A 245 -44.12 -2.85 -1.12
CA HIS A 245 -44.91 -4.02 -1.52
C HIS A 245 -45.16 -4.97 -0.33
N LEU A 246 -44.14 -5.21 0.50
CA LEU A 246 -44.24 -6.03 1.69
C LEU A 246 -45.23 -5.44 2.72
N LEU A 247 -45.19 -4.12 2.95
CA LEU A 247 -46.11 -3.42 3.86
C LEU A 247 -47.56 -3.39 3.36
N LYS A 248 -47.79 -3.52 2.05
CA LYS A 248 -49.14 -3.70 1.48
C LYS A 248 -49.65 -5.13 1.61
N SER A 249 -48.73 -6.09 1.72
CA SER A 249 -49.07 -7.47 2.07
C SER A 249 -49.40 -7.58 3.55
N LYS A 250 -50.17 -8.60 3.94
CA LYS A 250 -50.52 -8.86 5.36
C LYS A 250 -49.33 -9.37 6.20
N ASN A 251 -48.16 -9.52 5.57
CA ASN A 251 -46.95 -10.05 6.19
C ASN A 251 -46.03 -8.89 6.59
N HIS A 252 -46.16 -8.42 7.83
CA HIS A 252 -45.33 -7.38 8.42
C HIS A 252 -44.08 -7.92 9.11
N GLN A 253 -43.65 -9.14 8.77
CA GLN A 253 -42.44 -9.75 9.34
C GLN A 253 -41.22 -9.39 8.51
N CYS A 254 -40.08 -9.29 9.17
CA CYS A 254 -38.79 -9.18 8.50
C CYS A 254 -38.56 -10.40 7.58
N PRO A 255 -38.23 -10.21 6.30
CA PRO A 255 -38.02 -11.31 5.34
C PRO A 255 -36.67 -12.03 5.54
N VAL A 256 -35.78 -11.50 6.38
CA VAL A 256 -34.49 -12.12 6.68
C VAL A 256 -34.71 -13.29 7.63
N ALA A 257 -34.29 -14.49 7.21
CA ALA A 257 -34.39 -15.71 8.00
C ALA A 257 -33.71 -15.54 9.38
N GLY A 258 -34.42 -15.90 10.45
CA GLY A 258 -33.91 -15.80 11.83
C GLY A 258 -34.09 -14.42 12.48
N CYS A 259 -34.68 -13.43 11.80
CA CYS A 259 -34.92 -12.13 12.42
C CYS A 259 -36.08 -12.17 13.42
N THR A 260 -35.85 -11.62 14.61
CA THR A 260 -36.84 -11.53 15.71
C THR A 260 -37.87 -10.41 15.52
N ASN A 261 -37.68 -9.51 14.54
CA ASN A 261 -38.60 -8.40 14.29
C ASN A 261 -39.81 -8.84 13.46
N ASN A 262 -40.93 -9.00 14.16
CA ASN A 262 -42.21 -9.44 13.58
C ASN A 262 -43.16 -8.29 13.21
N LYS A 263 -42.78 -7.03 13.42
CA LYS A 263 -43.62 -5.86 13.16
C LYS A 263 -42.82 -4.77 12.45
N LEU A 264 -42.82 -4.84 11.13
CA LEU A 264 -42.23 -3.86 10.24
C LEU A 264 -43.22 -2.72 9.98
N THR A 265 -42.89 -1.50 10.38
CA THR A 265 -43.67 -0.29 10.07
C THR A 265 -42.84 0.70 9.27
N LYS A 266 -43.52 1.55 8.50
CA LYS A 266 -42.86 2.55 7.64
C LYS A 266 -42.09 3.60 8.46
N ASP A 267 -42.51 3.85 9.69
CA ASP A 267 -41.92 4.87 10.55
C ASP A 267 -40.59 4.41 11.19
N GLN A 268 -40.29 3.11 11.14
CA GLN A 268 -39.05 2.51 11.66
C GLN A 268 -37.96 2.39 10.59
N VAL A 269 -38.15 3.04 9.44
CA VAL A 269 -37.33 2.85 8.25
C VAL A 269 -36.71 4.17 7.86
N GLU A 270 -35.39 4.15 7.71
CA GLU A 270 -34.57 5.30 7.37
C GLU A 270 -33.85 5.04 6.04
N ASP A 271 -33.54 6.11 5.31
CA ASP A 271 -32.76 6.00 4.08
C ASP A 271 -31.31 5.60 4.42
N ASP A 272 -30.74 4.69 3.64
CA ASP A 272 -29.37 4.19 3.85
C ASP A 272 -28.43 4.72 2.75
N PRO A 273 -27.87 5.93 2.92
CA PRO A 273 -26.97 6.52 1.92
C PRO A 273 -25.67 5.71 1.76
N GLU A 274 -25.27 4.95 2.77
CA GLU A 274 -24.08 4.12 2.74
C GLU A 274 -24.27 2.95 1.77
N THR A 275 -25.41 2.25 1.87
CA THR A 275 -25.74 1.16 0.94
C THR A 275 -26.00 1.67 -0.48
N VAL A 276 -26.57 2.89 -0.64
CA VAL A 276 -26.70 3.54 -1.97
C VAL A 276 -25.32 3.67 -2.63
N MET A 277 -24.35 4.19 -1.89
CA MET A 277 -23.00 4.42 -2.41
C MET A 277 -22.31 3.10 -2.77
N LYS A 278 -22.43 2.08 -1.92
CA LYS A 278 -21.87 0.73 -2.17
C LYS A 278 -22.44 0.09 -3.43
N VAL A 279 -23.76 0.15 -3.61
CA VAL A 279 -24.44 -0.43 -4.79
C VAL A 279 -24.07 0.30 -6.07
N ARG A 280 -23.97 1.65 -6.02
CA ARG A 280 -23.54 2.45 -7.17
C ARG A 280 -22.11 2.11 -7.61
N ARG A 281 -21.19 1.92 -6.65
CA ARG A 281 -19.82 1.48 -6.91
C ARG A 281 -19.80 0.07 -7.55
N TYR A 282 -20.62 -0.84 -7.05
CA TYR A 282 -20.75 -2.19 -7.59
C TYR A 282 -21.29 -2.21 -9.03
N GLN A 283 -22.34 -1.43 -9.31
CA GLN A 283 -22.92 -1.31 -10.66
C GLN A 283 -21.91 -0.77 -11.68
N ARG A 284 -21.13 0.25 -11.30
CA ARG A 284 -20.07 0.80 -12.16
C ARG A 284 -19.01 -0.26 -12.49
N ARG A 285 -18.67 -1.13 -11.53
CA ARG A 285 -17.70 -2.22 -11.74
C ARG A 285 -18.22 -3.26 -12.73
N LEU A 286 -19.48 -3.69 -12.57
CA LEU A 286 -20.10 -4.64 -13.51
C LEU A 286 -20.18 -4.09 -14.94
N GLU A 287 -20.46 -2.79 -15.09
CA GLU A 287 -20.50 -2.14 -16.39
C GLU A 287 -19.12 -2.09 -17.06
N GLN A 288 -18.07 -1.81 -16.28
CA GLN A 288 -16.69 -1.84 -16.76
C GLN A 288 -16.23 -3.24 -17.16
N GLU A 289 -16.55 -4.26 -16.36
CA GLU A 289 -16.23 -5.66 -16.66
C GLU A 289 -16.94 -6.12 -17.93
N LYS A 290 -18.24 -5.78 -18.07
CA LYS A 290 -19.01 -6.07 -19.27
C LYS A 290 -18.46 -5.38 -20.52
N ALA A 291 -18.02 -4.12 -20.40
CA ALA A 291 -17.41 -3.38 -21.50
C ALA A 291 -16.05 -3.97 -21.93
N GLN A 292 -15.26 -4.47 -20.96
CA GLN A 292 -13.99 -5.14 -21.26
C GLN A 292 -14.21 -6.49 -21.96
N LEU A 293 -15.20 -7.27 -21.51
CA LEU A 293 -15.59 -8.52 -22.17
C LEU A 293 -16.06 -8.29 -23.61
N SER A 294 -16.90 -7.28 -23.86
CA SER A 294 -17.35 -6.97 -25.23
C SER A 294 -16.22 -6.51 -26.14
N GLN A 295 -15.22 -5.78 -25.63
CA GLN A 295 -14.04 -5.41 -26.41
C GLN A 295 -13.19 -6.64 -26.78
N PHE A 296 -13.05 -7.58 -25.86
CA PHE A 296 -12.30 -8.82 -26.10
C PHE A 296 -12.99 -9.73 -27.14
N GLU A 297 -14.32 -9.83 -27.09
CA GLU A 297 -15.11 -10.59 -28.07
C GLU A 297 -15.09 -9.95 -29.48
N GLU A 298 -15.04 -8.62 -29.57
CA GLU A 298 -14.91 -7.91 -30.85
C GLU A 298 -13.51 -8.07 -31.48
N GLU A 299 -12.45 -8.15 -30.67
CA GLU A 299 -11.07 -8.39 -31.14
C GLU A 299 -10.87 -9.85 -31.61
N GLU A 300 -11.42 -10.84 -30.90
CA GLU A 300 -11.28 -12.27 -31.24
C GLU A 300 -12.03 -12.67 -32.53
N LEU A 301 -13.14 -11.99 -32.84
CA LEU A 301 -13.89 -12.19 -34.09
C LEU A 301 -13.28 -11.46 -35.31
N GLY A 302 -12.35 -10.53 -35.11
CA GLY A 302 -11.69 -9.76 -36.16
C GLY A 302 -10.50 -10.46 -36.82
N GLU A 303 -9.94 -11.50 -36.19
CA GLU A 303 -8.72 -12.18 -36.66
C GLU A 303 -8.99 -13.43 -37.52
N ALA A 304 -10.24 -13.84 -37.72
CA ALA A 304 -10.59 -15.07 -38.46
C ALA A 304 -10.74 -14.90 -39.99
N ASP A 305 -10.72 -13.68 -40.53
CA ASP A 305 -11.09 -13.40 -41.93
C ASP A 305 -9.91 -13.05 -42.88
N GLU A 306 -8.65 -13.04 -42.44
CA GLU A 306 -7.51 -12.61 -43.29
C GLU A 306 -6.52 -13.69 -43.78
N GLU A 307 -6.67 -14.97 -43.42
CA GLU A 307 -5.80 -16.05 -43.94
C GLU A 307 -6.55 -17.06 -44.81
N GLY A 308 -6.93 -16.65 -46.03
CA GLY A 308 -7.67 -17.56 -46.91
C GLY A 308 -7.72 -17.21 -48.41
N ALA A 309 -6.77 -16.47 -48.99
CA ALA A 309 -6.89 -16.16 -50.43
C ALA A 309 -5.58 -15.85 -51.19
N VAL A 310 -4.49 -16.63 -51.08
CA VAL A 310 -3.49 -16.68 -52.16
C VAL A 310 -2.81 -18.06 -52.20
N THR A 311 -3.16 -18.89 -53.18
CA THR A 311 -2.21 -19.69 -54.00
C THR A 311 -2.99 -20.55 -55.01
N GLY A 312 -2.64 -20.44 -56.30
CA GLY A 312 -3.11 -21.41 -57.29
C GLY A 312 -3.41 -20.87 -58.69
N ARG A 313 -2.40 -20.33 -59.40
CA ARG A 313 -2.45 -20.27 -60.87
C ARG A 313 -1.13 -20.79 -61.42
N MET A 314 -1.05 -22.12 -61.52
CA MET A 314 0.03 -22.83 -62.16
C MET A 314 -0.38 -23.09 -63.62
N THR A 315 0.45 -22.60 -64.53
CA THR A 315 0.40 -22.80 -65.98
C THR A 315 0.51 -24.27 -66.34
N VAL A 316 -0.32 -24.73 -67.27
CA VAL A 316 -0.12 -26.01 -67.97
C VAL A 316 0.10 -25.70 -69.44
N ILE A 317 1.27 -26.12 -69.90
CA ILE A 317 1.73 -26.22 -71.28
C ILE A 317 1.10 -27.48 -71.86
N GLU A 318 0.45 -27.36 -73.02
CA GLU A 318 0.48 -28.33 -74.13
C GLU A 318 0.37 -27.56 -75.46
#